data_AF-A0A0D1UZ96-F1
#
_entry.id   AF-A0A0D1UZ96-F1
#
_cell.length_a   1.000
_cell.length_b   1.000
_cell.length_c   1.000
_cell.angle_alpha   90.00
_cell.angle_beta   90.00
_cell.angle_gamma   90.00
#
_symmetry.space_group_name_H-M   'P 1'
#
loop_
_entity.id
_entity.type
_entity.pdbx_description
1 polymer ?
#
loop_
_entity_poly.entity_id
_entity_poly.type
_entity_poly.pdbx_seq_one_letter_code
_entity_poly.pdbx_strand_id
1 'polypeptide(L)'
;MKKACIHNEYPSPAREAFWKRTRKIIPGQHARSLYINTTDPAYYEKLLRCNRHNVRALYHLGQAYEKQGDIRKAQDYYHRAIQVDPHFEAAVGALAILHRKQEAHRKKLALQSFREMRRAARRQRGLSLFQTMKTIMVSYLVLLLFIFGVLLR
;
A
#
# COMPACT_ATOMS: atom_id res chain seq x y z
N MET A 1 14.56 4.67 39.17
CA MET A 1 14.96 3.26 38.96
C MET A 1 15.00 2.94 37.46
N LYS A 2 16.14 3.12 36.80
CA LYS A 2 16.37 2.71 35.40
C LYS A 2 16.69 1.21 35.37
N LYS A 3 15.68 0.34 35.28
CA LYS A 3 15.92 -1.11 35.22
C LYS A 3 16.48 -1.48 33.84
N ALA A 4 17.73 -1.94 33.85
CA ALA A 4 18.46 -2.70 32.85
C ALA A 4 17.66 -3.19 31.62
N CYS A 5 17.46 -2.33 30.63
CA CYS A 5 16.81 -2.72 29.36
C CYS A 5 17.80 -3.21 28.29
N ILE A 6 19.13 -3.19 28.55
CA ILE A 6 20.14 -3.49 27.52
C ILE A 6 20.74 -4.91 27.68
N HIS A 7 20.46 -5.62 28.79
CA HIS A 7 21.10 -6.92 29.06
C HIS A 7 20.21 -8.14 29.20
N ASN A 8 18.88 -8.04 29.04
CA ASN A 8 18.03 -9.22 28.89
C ASN A 8 17.42 -9.28 27.49
N GLU A 9 18.17 -9.98 26.65
CA GLU A 9 17.85 -10.54 25.34
C GLU A 9 16.34 -10.82 25.19
N TYR A 10 15.69 -10.13 24.26
CA TYR A 10 14.38 -10.53 23.78
C TYR A 10 14.51 -11.92 23.14
N PRO A 11 13.92 -12.97 23.70
CA PRO A 11 13.98 -14.29 23.08
C PRO A 11 13.08 -14.29 21.85
N SER A 12 13.57 -14.74 20.70
CA SER A 12 12.69 -15.01 19.54
C SER A 12 11.51 -15.94 19.94
N PRO A 13 10.36 -15.93 19.25
CA PRO A 13 9.26 -16.85 19.55
C PRO A 13 9.70 -18.33 19.58
N ALA A 14 10.65 -18.69 18.72
CA ALA A 14 11.29 -20.00 18.73
C ALA A 14 12.06 -20.27 20.03
N ARG A 15 12.75 -19.26 20.57
CA ARG A 15 13.41 -19.33 21.88
C ARG A 15 12.38 -19.40 23.00
N GLU A 16 11.31 -18.62 23.00
CA GLU A 16 10.28 -18.73 24.06
C GLU A 16 9.61 -20.12 24.09
N ALA A 17 9.33 -20.69 22.91
CA ALA A 17 8.85 -22.06 22.77
C ALA A 17 9.90 -23.12 23.15
N PHE A 18 11.18 -22.86 22.88
CA PHE A 18 12.31 -23.70 23.30
C PHE A 18 12.51 -23.62 24.82
N TRP A 19 12.42 -22.45 25.43
CA TRP A 19 12.60 -22.22 26.87
C TRP A 19 11.45 -22.77 27.70
N LYS A 20 10.21 -22.63 27.21
CA LYS A 20 9.06 -23.34 27.78
C LYS A 20 9.29 -24.85 27.80
N ARG A 21 9.93 -25.39 26.76
CA ARG A 21 10.28 -26.81 26.64
C ARG A 21 11.46 -27.21 27.53
N THR A 22 12.48 -26.36 27.69
CA THR A 22 13.75 -26.78 28.30
C THR A 22 13.99 -26.34 29.74
N ARG A 23 13.27 -25.35 30.29
CA ARG A 23 13.14 -24.90 31.70
C ARG A 23 14.34 -24.92 32.69
N LYS A 24 15.53 -25.44 32.36
CA LYS A 24 16.66 -25.69 33.26
C LYS A 24 18.05 -25.36 32.69
N ILE A 25 18.16 -24.80 31.49
CA ILE A 25 19.47 -24.52 30.87
C ILE A 25 19.84 -23.05 31.11
N ILE A 26 20.90 -22.82 31.88
CA ILE A 26 21.45 -21.48 32.17
C ILE A 26 22.35 -21.07 30.99
N PRO A 27 22.11 -19.93 30.28
CA PRO A 27 22.92 -19.59 29.11
C PRO A 27 24.20 -18.89 29.54
N GLY A 28 25.31 -19.61 29.38
CA GLY A 28 26.66 -19.09 29.52
C GLY A 28 27.27 -18.75 28.16
N GLN A 29 27.52 -17.47 27.96
CA GLN A 29 28.68 -16.90 27.25
C GLN A 29 28.65 -16.67 25.73
N HIS A 30 27.96 -17.41 24.86
CA HIS A 30 28.12 -17.20 23.40
C HIS A 30 26.82 -16.89 22.59
N ALA A 31 25.68 -16.66 23.24
CA ALA A 31 24.39 -16.46 22.54
C ALA A 31 24.04 -15.00 22.18
N ARG A 32 24.90 -14.02 22.50
CA ARG A 32 24.52 -12.59 22.45
C ARG A 32 24.26 -12.01 21.05
N SER A 33 24.82 -12.57 19.98
CA SER A 33 24.63 -12.07 18.60
C SER A 33 23.74 -12.93 17.70
N LEU A 34 23.52 -14.21 18.05
CA LEU A 34 22.75 -15.15 17.21
C LEU A 34 21.21 -15.12 17.42
N TYR A 35 20.71 -14.36 18.40
CA TYR A 35 19.36 -14.55 18.95
C TYR A 35 18.46 -13.31 18.97
N ILE A 36 18.89 -12.18 18.40
CA ILE A 36 18.04 -10.99 18.27
C ILE A 36 17.24 -11.12 16.98
N ASN A 37 15.94 -11.38 17.10
CA ASN A 37 15.06 -11.35 15.93
C ASN A 37 14.68 -9.91 15.59
N THR A 38 15.56 -9.23 14.84
CA THR A 38 15.33 -7.88 14.30
C THR A 38 14.26 -7.85 13.20
N THR A 39 13.71 -8.99 12.79
CA THR A 39 12.62 -9.07 11.80
C THR A 39 11.24 -9.12 12.44
N ASP A 40 11.15 -9.39 13.74
CA ASP A 40 9.89 -9.48 14.48
C ASP A 40 9.44 -8.10 14.99
N PRO A 41 8.23 -7.61 14.64
CA PRO A 41 7.69 -6.35 15.15
C PRO A 41 7.62 -6.31 16.69
N ALA A 42 7.33 -7.45 17.32
CA ALA A 42 7.18 -7.52 18.78
C ALA A 42 8.48 -7.20 19.54
N TYR A 43 9.64 -7.41 18.91
CA TYR A 43 10.93 -6.97 19.43
C TYR A 43 10.99 -5.45 19.60
N TYR A 44 10.57 -4.72 18.56
CA TYR A 44 10.58 -3.26 18.55
C TYR A 44 9.52 -2.64 19.46
N GLU A 45 8.36 -3.29 19.62
CA GLU A 45 7.37 -2.85 20.60
C GLU A 45 7.92 -2.92 22.04
N LYS A 46 8.64 -3.99 22.40
CA LYS A 46 9.29 -4.07 23.71
C LYS A 46 10.43 -3.04 23.86
N LEU A 47 11.20 -2.79 22.80
CA LEU A 47 12.19 -1.71 22.81
C LEU A 47 11.56 -0.35 23.06
N LEU A 48 10.38 -0.07 22.47
CA LEU A 48 9.66 1.19 22.73
C LEU A 48 9.07 1.29 24.13
N ARG A 49 8.73 0.18 24.78
CA ARG A 49 8.32 0.19 26.20
C ARG A 49 9.48 0.60 27.11
N CYS A 50 10.70 0.21 26.77
CA CYS A 50 11.92 0.58 27.49
C CYS A 50 12.39 1.99 27.16
N ASN A 51 12.40 2.35 25.88
CA ASN A 51 12.76 3.67 25.39
C ASN A 51 11.75 4.09 24.32
N ARG A 52 10.78 4.93 24.73
CA ARG A 52 9.71 5.44 23.88
C ARG A 52 10.20 6.25 22.67
N HIS A 53 11.44 6.74 22.72
CA HIS A 53 12.09 7.55 21.70
C HIS A 53 13.21 6.77 20.99
N ASN A 54 13.17 5.44 20.97
CA ASN A 54 14.11 4.67 20.16
C ASN A 54 13.78 4.81 18.66
N VAL A 55 14.53 5.67 17.97
CA VAL A 55 14.37 5.99 16.54
C VAL A 55 14.38 4.74 15.67
N ARG A 56 15.31 3.81 15.93
CA ARG A 56 15.43 2.55 15.18
C ARG A 56 14.21 1.65 15.38
N ALA A 57 13.67 1.58 16.60
CA ALA A 57 12.46 0.81 16.87
C ALA A 57 11.22 1.43 16.21
N LEU A 58 11.07 2.76 16.24
CA LEU A 58 10.00 3.46 15.52
C LEU A 58 10.08 3.17 14.02
N TYR A 59 11.26 3.26 13.42
CA TYR A 59 11.48 2.97 12.01
C TYR A 59 11.10 1.53 11.64
N HIS A 60 11.57 0.53 12.38
CA HIS A 60 11.28 -0.86 12.04
C HIS A 60 9.82 -1.26 12.26
N LEU A 61 9.12 -0.64 13.23
CA LEU A 61 7.67 -0.79 13.32
C LEU A 61 6.97 -0.16 12.11
N GLY A 62 7.43 1.01 11.65
CA GLY A 62 6.96 1.60 10.40
C GLY A 62 7.10 0.65 9.22
N GLN A 63 8.25 0.00 9.07
CA GLN A 63 8.49 -1.01 8.03
C GLN A 63 7.58 -2.23 8.18
N ALA A 64 7.33 -2.68 9.40
CA ALA A 64 6.44 -3.80 9.67
C ALA A 64 5.00 -3.49 9.23
N TYR A 65 4.48 -2.31 9.59
CA TYR A 65 3.16 -1.88 9.16
C TYR A 65 3.07 -1.63 7.64
N GLU A 66 4.14 -1.12 7.01
CA GLU A 66 4.21 -0.99 5.56
C GLU A 66 4.08 -2.36 4.88
N LYS A 67 4.78 -3.38 5.38
CA LYS A 67 4.68 -4.76 4.87
C LYS A 67 3.31 -5.39 5.08
N GLN A 68 2.61 -5.02 6.15
CA GLN A 68 1.24 -5.45 6.42
C GLN A 68 0.20 -4.72 5.56
N GLY A 69 0.60 -3.68 4.82
CA GLY A 69 -0.30 -2.85 4.02
C GLY A 69 -1.02 -1.76 4.81
N ASP A 70 -0.75 -1.63 6.12
CA ASP A 70 -1.30 -0.54 6.95
C ASP A 70 -0.43 0.72 6.77
N ILE A 71 -0.60 1.35 5.60
CA ILE A 71 0.22 2.49 5.17
C ILE A 71 0.07 3.68 6.12
N ARG A 72 -1.11 3.87 6.72
CA ARG A 72 -1.35 4.98 7.65
C ARG A 72 -0.52 4.84 8.91
N LYS A 73 -0.49 3.65 9.52
CA LYS A 73 0.37 3.41 10.69
C LYS A 73 1.84 3.48 10.33
N ALA A 74 2.24 2.97 9.16
CA ALA A 74 3.61 3.08 8.70
C ALA A 74 4.08 4.56 8.66
N GLN A 75 3.25 5.44 8.09
CA GLN A 75 3.52 6.89 8.06
C GLN A 75 3.64 7.49 9.46
N ASP A 76 2.74 7.15 10.38
CA ASP A 76 2.79 7.66 11.77
C ASP A 76 4.11 7.28 12.46
N TYR A 77 4.51 6.00 12.37
CA TYR A 77 5.76 5.53 12.97
C TYR A 77 7.01 6.15 12.33
N TYR A 78 7.02 6.33 11.00
CA TYR A 78 8.11 7.03 10.33
C TYR A 78 8.16 8.51 10.71
N HIS A 79 7.03 9.20 10.80
CA HIS A 79 6.97 10.58 11.28
C HIS A 79 7.47 10.72 12.71
N ARG A 80 7.08 9.82 13.60
CA ARG A 80 7.57 9.81 14.98
C ARG A 80 9.08 9.56 15.04
N ALA A 81 9.63 8.72 14.17
CA ALA A 81 11.08 8.53 14.08
C ALA A 81 11.79 9.83 13.68
N ILE A 82 11.25 10.55 12.68
CA ILE A 82 11.77 11.84 12.20
C ILE A 82 11.62 12.95 13.27
N GLN A 83 10.53 12.93 14.05
CA GLN A 83 10.35 13.89 15.15
C GLN A 83 11.38 13.72 16.27
N VAL A 84 11.81 12.47 16.52
CA VAL A 84 12.84 12.19 17.52
C VAL A 84 14.23 12.49 16.98
N ASP A 85 14.51 12.10 15.73
CA ASP A 85 15.76 12.41 15.05
C ASP A 85 15.49 12.82 13.60
N PRO A 86 15.51 14.14 13.32
CA PRO A 86 15.31 14.69 11.98
C PRO A 86 16.38 14.25 10.96
N HIS A 87 17.55 13.82 11.43
CA HIS A 87 18.67 13.39 10.59
C HIS A 87 18.69 11.88 10.36
N PHE A 88 17.69 11.14 10.86
CA PHE A 88 17.59 9.71 10.64
C PHE A 88 17.15 9.40 9.21
N GLU A 89 18.13 9.37 8.30
CA GLU A 89 17.96 9.22 6.85
C GLU A 89 17.07 8.03 6.46
N ALA A 90 17.14 6.93 7.19
CA ALA A 90 16.34 5.74 6.89
C ALA A 90 14.84 5.99 7.03
N ALA A 91 14.38 6.72 8.04
CA ALA A 91 12.95 7.05 8.18
C ALA A 91 12.51 8.11 7.17
N VAL A 92 13.35 9.13 6.93
CA VAL A 92 13.09 10.17 5.92
C VAL A 92 12.96 9.54 4.53
N GLY A 93 13.92 8.69 4.16
CA GLY A 93 13.91 7.96 2.89
C GLY A 93 12.72 7.02 2.75
N ALA A 94 12.38 6.27 3.81
CA ALA A 94 11.21 5.40 3.80
C ALA A 94 9.89 6.18 3.61
N LEU A 95 9.73 7.31 4.30
CA LEU A 95 8.57 8.18 4.13
C LEU A 95 8.48 8.75 2.70
N ALA A 96 9.60 9.22 2.14
CA ALA A 96 9.66 9.73 0.78
C ALA A 96 9.29 8.66 -0.27
N ILE A 97 9.82 7.44 -0.13
CA ILE A 97 9.49 6.31 -0.99
C ILE A 97 7.99 5.98 -0.89
N LEU A 98 7.45 5.97 0.33
CA LEU A 98 6.05 5.67 0.59
C LEU A 98 5.11 6.69 -0.07
N HIS A 99 5.42 7.99 0.03
CA HIS A 99 4.67 9.04 -0.65
C HIS A 99 4.73 8.92 -2.17
N ARG A 100 5.90 8.64 -2.74
CA ARG A 100 6.04 8.41 -4.19
C ARG A 100 5.18 7.24 -4.67
N LYS A 101 5.11 6.14 -3.90
CA LYS A 101 4.22 5.00 -4.19
C LYS A 101 2.75 5.41 -4.16
N GLN A 102 2.33 6.17 -3.15
CA GLN A 102 0.95 6.67 -3.03
C GLN A 102 0.57 7.59 -4.20
N GLU A 103 1.45 8.52 -4.56
CA GLU A 103 1.22 9.45 -5.67
C GLU A 103 1.13 8.71 -7.01
N ALA A 104 2.04 7.76 -7.26
CA ALA A 104 2.01 6.92 -8.45
C ALA A 104 0.71 6.12 -8.55
N HIS A 105 0.25 5.55 -7.43
CA HIS A 105 -1.02 4.85 -7.36
C HIS A 105 -2.21 5.77 -7.68
N ARG A 106 -2.25 6.96 -7.07
CA ARG A 106 -3.29 7.98 -7.34
C ARG A 106 -3.30 8.42 -8.80
N LYS A 107 -2.13 8.67 -9.38
CA LYS A 107 -1.98 9.05 -10.79
C LYS A 107 -2.45 7.94 -11.72
N LYS A 108 -2.15 6.68 -11.40
CA LYS A 108 -2.62 5.52 -12.18
C LYS A 108 -4.15 5.41 -12.15
N LEU A 109 -4.75 5.57 -10.97
CA LEU A 109 -6.22 5.57 -10.83
C LEU A 109 -6.87 6.71 -11.62
N ALA A 110 -6.31 7.93 -11.53
CA ALA A 110 -6.79 9.07 -12.30
C ALA A 110 -6.65 8.86 -13.82
N LEU A 111 -5.56 8.22 -14.26
CA LEU A 111 -5.37 7.91 -15.68
C LEU A 111 -6.36 6.84 -16.16
N GLN A 112 -6.70 5.86 -15.31
CA GLN A 112 -7.70 4.85 -15.62
C GLN A 112 -9.09 5.47 -15.78
N SER A 113 -9.54 6.29 -14.82
CA SER A 113 -10.83 6.98 -14.91
C SER A 113 -10.90 7.91 -16.12
N PHE A 114 -9.81 8.63 -16.42
CA PHE A 114 -9.74 9.46 -17.62
C PHE A 114 -9.84 8.65 -18.91
N ARG A 115 -9.19 7.47 -18.98
CA ARG A 115 -9.30 6.56 -20.12
C ARG A 115 -10.72 6.03 -20.31
N GLU A 116 -11.40 5.71 -19.21
CA GLU A 116 -12.80 5.26 -19.24
C GLU A 116 -13.74 6.37 -19.75
N MET A 117 -13.58 7.60 -19.23
CA MET A 117 -14.34 8.77 -19.72
C MET A 117 -14.13 8.99 -21.22
N ARG A 118 -12.88 8.93 -21.71
CA ARG A 118 -12.60 9.07 -23.15
C ARG A 118 -13.22 7.96 -23.99
N ARG A 119 -13.25 6.72 -23.49
CA ARG A 119 -13.90 5.60 -24.18
C ARG A 119 -15.42 5.78 -24.24
N ALA A 120 -16.04 6.22 -23.15
CA ALA A 120 -17.46 6.53 -23.11
C ALA A 120 -17.83 7.65 -24.09
N ALA A 121 -17.05 8.74 -24.12
CA ALA A 121 -17.26 9.85 -25.05
C ALA A 121 -17.10 9.42 -26.52
N ARG A 122 -16.10 8.57 -26.84
CA ARG A 122 -15.93 8.02 -28.20
C ARG A 122 -17.11 7.12 -28.60
N ARG A 123 -17.62 6.32 -27.66
CA ARG A 123 -18.79 5.44 -27.90
C ARG A 123 -20.06 6.25 -28.17
N GLN A 124 -20.29 7.35 -27.43
CA GLN A 124 -21.43 8.24 -27.67
C GLN A 124 -21.39 8.91 -29.04
N ARG A 125 -20.23 9.43 -29.47
CA ARG A 125 -20.09 10.02 -30.81
C ARG A 125 -20.36 9.00 -31.92
N GLY A 126 -19.82 7.78 -31.79
CA GLY A 126 -20.08 6.71 -32.75
C GLY A 126 -21.56 6.30 -32.83
N LEU A 127 -22.27 6.24 -31.69
CA LEU A 127 -23.70 5.95 -31.67
C LEU A 127 -24.52 7.02 -32.41
N SER A 128 -24.23 8.30 -32.18
CA SER A 128 -24.99 9.39 -32.81
C SER A 128 -24.87 9.39 -34.34
N LEU A 129 -23.67 9.14 -34.88
CA LEU A 129 -23.45 9.04 -36.33
C LEU A 129 -24.18 7.83 -36.94
N PHE A 130 -24.15 6.69 -36.26
CA PHE A 130 -24.87 5.51 -36.73
C PHE A 130 -26.39 5.71 -36.72
N GLN A 131 -26.91 6.41 -35.70
CA GLN A 131 -28.33 6.75 -35.61
C GLN A 131 -28.79 7.66 -36.75
N THR A 132 -28.04 8.74 -37.06
CA THR A 132 -28.40 9.65 -38.15
C THR A 132 -28.33 8.97 -39.52
N MET A 133 -27.29 8.17 -39.77
CA MET A 133 -27.17 7.39 -41.01
C MET A 133 -28.32 6.40 -41.17
N LYS A 134 -28.74 5.72 -40.09
CA LYS A 134 -29.90 4.81 -40.11
C LYS A 134 -31.19 5.56 -40.44
N THR A 135 -31.42 6.73 -39.83
CA THR A 135 -32.63 7.52 -40.11
C THR A 135 -32.69 7.96 -41.58
N ILE A 136 -31.57 8.40 -42.16
CA ILE A 136 -31.48 8.82 -43.56
C ILE A 136 -31.75 7.64 -44.52
N MET A 137 -31.18 6.46 -44.26
CA MET A 137 -31.39 5.27 -45.08
C MET A 137 -32.85 4.80 -45.07
N VAL A 138 -33.49 4.79 -43.89
CA VAL A 138 -34.91 4.42 -43.76
C VAL A 138 -35.81 5.43 -44.47
N SER A 139 -35.56 6.74 -44.31
CA SER A 139 -36.35 7.77 -44.99
C SER A 139 -36.25 7.66 -46.51
N TYR A 140 -35.07 7.36 -47.04
CA TYR A 140 -34.86 7.15 -48.48
C TYR A 140 -35.62 5.92 -48.99
N LEU A 141 -35.58 4.80 -48.25
CA LEU A 141 -36.29 3.57 -48.62
C LEU A 141 -37.82 3.79 -48.69
N VAL A 142 -38.38 4.52 -47.72
CA VAL A 142 -39.82 4.85 -47.70
C VAL A 142 -40.19 5.73 -48.89
N LEU A 143 -39.37 6.73 -49.21
CA LEU A 143 -39.59 7.61 -50.36
C LEU A 143 -39.53 6.83 -51.69
N LEU A 144 -38.60 5.89 -51.82
CA LEU A 144 -38.47 5.02 -52.98
C LEU A 144 -39.72 4.12 -53.16
N LEU A 145 -40.21 3.50 -52.08
CA LEU A 145 -41.43 2.67 -52.10
C LEU A 145 -42.67 3.49 -52.45
N PHE A 146 -42.76 4.73 -51.96
CA PHE A 146 -43.86 5.63 -52.28
C PHE A 146 -43.89 5.97 -53.78
N ILE A 147 -42.74 6.33 -54.35
CA ILE A 147 -42.62 6.60 -55.79
C ILE A 147 -42.99 5.36 -56.62
N PHE A 148 -42.48 4.19 -56.24
CA PHE A 148 -42.82 2.93 -56.93
C PHE A 148 -44.30 2.58 -56.83
N GLY A 149 -44.93 2.82 -55.68
CA GLY A 149 -46.37 2.59 -55.49
C GLY A 149 -47.26 3.54 -56.30
N VAL A 150 -46.79 4.75 -56.60
CA VAL A 150 -47.45 5.69 -57.53
C VAL A 150 -47.22 5.28 -58.98
N LEU A 151 -46.06 4.72 -59.32
CA LEU A 151 -45.73 4.23 -60.67
C LEU A 151 -46.43 2.92 -61.05
N LEU A 152 -46.76 2.09 -60.06
CA LEU A 152 -47.46 0.81 -60.24
C LEU A 152 -48.99 0.92 -60.18
N ARG A 153 -49.52 2.13 -60.00
CA ARG A 153 -50.95 2.44 -59.86
C ARG A 153 -51.45 3.26 -61.04
#